data_AF-A0A9I9DVU8-F1
#
_entry.id   AF-A0A9I9DVU8-F1
#
_cell.length_a   1.000
_cell.length_b   1.000
_cell.length_c   1.000
_cell.angle_alpha   90.00
_cell.angle_beta   90.00
_cell.angle_gamma   90.00
#
_symmetry.space_group_name_H-M   'P 1'
#
loop_
_entity.id
_entity.type
_entity.pdbx_description
1 polymer ?
#
loop_
_entity_poly.entity_id
_entity_poly.type
_entity_poly.pdbx_seq_one_letter_code
_entity_poly.pdbx_strand_id
1 'polypeptide(L)'
;MADGTSIVIGTSNSITKDDPKVIEMAEYAIREQNQDLILNSVADGQIVKVFLSGNTYYNLVILAHHPHTFQGFYNATVLENTSKNVKVVVSFVPLP
;
A
#
# COMPACT_ATOMS: atom_id res chain seq x y z
N MET A 1 -1.04 21.75 34.28
CA MET A 1 -1.88 20.86 33.48
C MET A 1 -1.31 20.87 32.08
N ALA A 2 -0.77 19.74 31.62
CA ALA A 2 -0.33 19.55 30.24
C ALA A 2 -0.78 18.15 29.87
N ASP A 3 -1.98 18.06 29.30
CA ASP A 3 -2.55 16.84 28.78
C ASP A 3 -2.05 16.69 27.35
N GLY A 4 -0.90 16.04 27.22
CA GLY A 4 -0.15 15.93 25.97
C GLY A 4 0.12 14.47 25.64
N THR A 5 -0.89 13.61 25.79
CA THR A 5 -0.79 12.22 25.35
C THR A 5 -0.75 12.22 23.83
N SER A 6 0.45 12.33 23.25
CA SER A 6 0.66 12.15 21.82
C SER A 6 0.57 10.65 21.54
N ILE A 7 -0.64 10.15 21.46
CA ILE A 7 -0.91 8.75 21.24
C ILE A 7 -0.66 8.42 19.76
N VAL A 8 0.57 8.02 19.43
CA VAL A 8 0.84 7.29 18.18
C VAL A 8 0.53 5.82 18.44
N ILE A 9 -0.71 5.35 18.18
CA ILE A 9 -1.03 3.90 18.24
C ILE A 9 -0.88 3.32 16.85
N GLY A 10 0.36 3.17 16.41
CA GLY A 10 0.64 2.35 15.24
C GLY A 10 2.06 1.83 15.20
N THR A 11 2.23 0.67 14.58
CA THR A 11 3.56 0.12 14.26
C THR A 11 3.80 0.33 12.76
N SER A 12 4.96 0.87 12.41
CA SER A 12 5.46 0.84 11.03
C SER A 12 6.48 -0.29 10.94
N ASN A 13 6.25 -1.21 10.00
CA ASN A 13 7.18 -2.31 9.72
C ASN A 13 7.53 -2.25 8.23
N SER A 14 8.80 -2.48 7.90
CA SER A 14 9.20 -2.72 6.51
C SER A 14 8.45 -3.92 5.94
N ILE A 15 8.15 -3.89 4.65
CA ILE A 15 7.52 -5.03 3.99
C ILE A 15 8.52 -6.19 3.83
N THR A 16 7.98 -7.39 3.73
CA THR A 16 8.65 -8.50 3.05
C THR A 16 8.06 -8.55 1.64
N LYS A 17 8.87 -8.27 0.62
CA LYS A 17 8.40 -8.17 -0.78
C LYS A 17 7.69 -9.43 -1.30
N ASP A 18 8.05 -10.60 -0.76
CA ASP A 18 7.50 -11.90 -1.13
C ASP A 18 6.32 -12.31 -0.21
N ASP A 19 5.87 -11.43 0.69
CA ASP A 19 4.68 -11.66 1.51
C ASP A 19 3.43 -11.69 0.60
N PRO A 20 2.67 -12.80 0.58
CA PRO A 20 1.46 -12.90 -0.24
C PRO A 20 0.48 -11.76 -0.03
N LYS A 21 0.39 -11.21 1.20
CA LYS A 21 -0.48 -10.08 1.53
C LYS A 21 0.00 -8.79 0.88
N VAL A 22 1.31 -8.58 0.83
CA VAL A 22 1.91 -7.39 0.19
C VAL A 22 1.68 -7.44 -1.32
N ILE A 23 1.87 -8.60 -1.94
CA ILE A 23 1.57 -8.83 -3.36
C ILE A 23 0.08 -8.60 -3.64
N GLU A 24 -0.81 -9.15 -2.81
CA GLU A 24 -2.27 -8.95 -2.92
C GLU A 24 -2.65 -7.46 -2.90
N MET A 25 -2.04 -6.66 -2.02
CA MET A 25 -2.32 -5.23 -1.96
C MET A 25 -1.78 -4.47 -3.18
N ALA A 26 -0.62 -4.85 -3.71
CA ALA A 26 -0.07 -4.27 -4.93
C ALA A 26 -0.94 -4.56 -6.15
N GLU A 27 -1.41 -5.81 -6.31
CA GLU A 27 -2.33 -6.21 -7.38
C GLU A 27 -3.67 -5.49 -7.26
N TYR A 28 -4.20 -5.38 -6.04
CA TYR A 28 -5.42 -4.63 -5.77
C TYR A 28 -5.26 -3.16 -6.20
N ALA A 29 -4.13 -2.53 -5.86
CA ALA A 29 -3.87 -1.15 -6.22
C ALA A 29 -3.87 -0.90 -7.73
N ILE A 30 -3.23 -1.79 -8.50
CA ILE A 30 -3.20 -1.72 -9.96
C ILE A 30 -4.61 -1.92 -10.55
N ARG A 31 -5.33 -2.93 -10.06
CA ARG A 31 -6.66 -3.26 -10.58
C ARG A 31 -7.66 -2.11 -10.41
N GLU A 32 -7.65 -1.44 -9.26
CA GLU A 32 -8.58 -0.33 -8.99
C GLU A 32 -8.24 0.93 -9.79
N GLN A 33 -7.00 1.11 -10.25
CA GLN A 33 -6.64 2.25 -11.09
C GLN A 33 -7.15 2.14 -12.53
N ASN A 34 -7.58 0.95 -12.96
CA ASN A 34 -8.10 0.70 -14.31
C ASN A 34 -7.21 1.27 -15.43
N GLN A 35 -5.91 1.32 -15.16
CA GLN A 35 -4.85 1.57 -16.13
C GLN A 35 -4.38 0.18 -16.52
N ASP A 36 -4.20 -0.12 -17.80
CA ASP A 36 -3.72 -1.41 -18.31
C ASP A 36 -2.26 -1.68 -17.87
N LEU A 37 -2.01 -1.69 -16.57
CA LEU A 37 -0.73 -1.90 -15.93
C LEU A 37 -0.66 -3.34 -15.46
N ILE A 38 0.50 -3.95 -15.68
CA ILE A 38 0.82 -5.30 -15.23
C ILE A 38 1.85 -5.16 -14.12
N LEU A 39 1.55 -5.74 -12.96
CA LEU A 39 2.47 -5.80 -11.82
C LEU A 39 3.66 -6.69 -12.18
N ASN A 40 4.88 -6.16 -12.05
CA ASN A 40 6.10 -6.96 -12.15
C ASN A 40 6.55 -7.43 -10.77
N SER A 41 6.70 -6.50 -9.84
CA SER A 41 7.17 -6.80 -8.49
C SER A 41 6.88 -5.66 -7.51
N VAL A 42 6.92 -5.98 -6.23
CA VAL A 42 7.01 -4.98 -5.16
C VAL A 42 8.48 -4.75 -4.84
N ALA A 43 8.93 -3.50 -4.95
CA ALA A 43 10.33 -3.13 -4.78
C ALA A 43 10.67 -2.78 -3.32
N ASP A 44 9.80 -2.00 -2.67
CA ASP A 44 9.96 -1.56 -1.29
C ASP A 44 8.60 -1.14 -0.70
N GLY A 45 8.55 -0.85 0.59
CA GLY A 45 7.35 -0.35 1.22
C GLY A 45 7.34 -0.48 2.74
N GLN A 46 6.25 0.00 3.32
CA GLN A 46 6.00 -0.05 4.75
C GLN A 46 4.54 -0.41 5.02
N ILE A 47 4.34 -1.23 6.06
CA ILE A 47 3.04 -1.58 6.62
C ILE A 47 2.86 -0.78 7.91
N VAL A 48 1.86 0.09 7.92
CA VAL A 48 1.49 0.88 9.09
C VAL A 48 0.17 0.37 9.66
N LYS A 49 0.23 -0.33 10.80
CA LYS A 49 -0.96 -0.82 11.50
C LYS A 49 -1.43 0.22 12.50
N VAL A 50 -2.69 0.65 12.42
CA VAL A 50 -3.32 1.58 13.36
C VAL A 50 -4.28 0.81 14.27
N PHE A 51 -3.95 0.72 15.56
CA PHE A 51 -4.57 -0.25 16.47
C PHE A 51 -6.03 0.09 16.86
N LEU A 52 -6.44 1.36 16.85
CA LEU A 52 -7.78 1.75 17.32
C LEU A 52 -8.92 1.52 16.32
N SER A 53 -8.63 1.18 15.06
CA SER A 53 -9.63 1.17 14.00
C SER A 53 -9.59 -0.05 13.08
N GLY A 54 -8.68 -1.00 13.35
CA GLY A 54 -8.44 -2.15 12.46
C GLY A 54 -7.88 -1.75 11.10
N ASN A 55 -7.36 -0.52 10.99
CA ASN A 55 -6.79 0.00 9.75
C ASN A 55 -5.34 -0.44 9.61
N THR A 56 -4.99 -0.96 8.45
CA THR A 56 -3.61 -1.23 8.04
C THR A 56 -3.36 -0.52 6.73
N TYR A 57 -2.36 0.35 6.70
CA TYR A 57 -1.89 1.00 5.49
C TYR A 57 -0.71 0.22 4.93
N TYR A 58 -0.77 -0.06 3.64
CA TYR A 58 0.30 -0.63 2.86
C TYR A 58 0.80 0.45 1.92
N ASN A 59 1.93 1.05 2.26
CA ASN A 59 2.60 2.04 1.42
C ASN A 59 3.66 1.30 0.61
N LEU A 60 3.40 1.05 -0.67
CA LEU A 60 4.18 0.15 -1.50
C LEU A 60 4.81 0.93 -2.66
N VAL A 61 6.09 0.69 -2.90
CA VAL A 61 6.75 1.04 -4.16
C VAL A 61 6.69 -0.19 -5.04
N ILE A 62 5.96 -0.09 -6.15
CA ILE A 62 5.73 -1.20 -7.08
C ILE A 62 6.37 -0.90 -8.43
N LEU A 63 6.91 -1.93 -9.06
CA LEU A 63 7.34 -1.88 -10.45
C LEU A 63 6.20 -2.45 -11.30
N ALA A 64 5.68 -1.65 -12.22
CA ALA A 64 4.63 -2.07 -13.14
C ALA A 64 4.93 -1.57 -14.55
N HIS A 65 4.37 -2.23 -15.56
CA HIS A 65 4.54 -1.82 -16.96
C HIS A 65 3.21 -1.82 -17.69
N HIS A 66 3.08 -0.97 -18.70
CA HIS A 66 2.01 -1.09 -19.68
C HIS A 66 2.41 -2.16 -20.70
N PRO A 67 1.47 -2.96 -21.25
CA PRO A 67 1.74 -3.93 -22.31
C PRO A 67 2.48 -3.38 -23.55
N HIS A 68 2.44 -2.05 -23.72
CA HIS A 68 2.90 -1.36 -24.93
C HIS A 68 3.96 -0.29 -24.64
N THR A 69 4.35 -0.09 -23.38
CA THR A 69 5.32 0.94 -23.00
C THR A 69 6.33 0.42 -21.98
N PHE A 70 7.30 1.28 -21.65
CA PHE A 70 8.35 0.96 -20.68
C PHE A 70 7.80 0.78 -19.25
N GLN A 71 8.53 0.01 -18.45
CA GLN A 71 8.25 -0.22 -17.03
C GLN A 71 8.54 1.03 -16.19
N GLY A 72 7.72 1.30 -15.17
CA GLY A 72 7.87 2.44 -14.27
C GLY A 72 7.63 2.05 -12.82
N PHE A 73 8.21 2.83 -11.90
CA PHE A 73 7.90 2.70 -10.49
C PHE A 73 6.67 3.53 -10.15
N TYR A 74 5.86 3.02 -9.23
CA TYR A 74 4.68 3.68 -8.71
C TYR A 74 4.69 3.59 -7.18
N ASN A 75 4.27 4.66 -6.53
CA ASN A 75 3.92 4.63 -5.12
C ASN A 75 2.42 4.37 -4.99
N ALA A 76 2.05 3.28 -4.33
CA ALA A 76 0.69 2.85 -4.12
C ALA A 76 0.42 2.75 -2.61
N THR A 77 -0.57 3.50 -2.12
CA THR A 77 -1.07 3.36 -0.75
C THR A 77 -2.42 2.67 -0.76
N VAL A 78 -2.49 1.50 -0.10
CA VAL A 78 -3.74 0.78 0.12
C VAL A 78 -4.08 0.78 1.60
N LEU A 79 -5.31 1.16 1.93
CA LEU A 79 -5.88 1.01 3.26
C LEU A 79 -6.72 -0.28 3.29
N GLU A 80 -6.41 -1.18 4.21
CA GLU A 80 -7.26 -2.30 4.59
C GLU A 80 -7.88 -2.03 5.97
N ASN A 81 -9.20 -2.08 6.07
CA ASN A 81 -9.91 -2.11 7.34
C ASN A 81 -10.46 -3.52 7.56
N THR A 82 -9.82 -4.30 8.44
CA THR A 82 -10.20 -5.68 8.71
C THR A 82 -11.51 -5.80 9.49
N SER A 83 -11.82 -4.83 10.35
CA SER A 83 -13.07 -4.80 11.11
C SER A 83 -14.30 -4.61 10.22
N LYS A 84 -14.15 -3.88 9.11
CA LYS A 84 -15.20 -3.61 8.12
C LYS A 84 -15.11 -4.52 6.89
N ASN A 85 -14.02 -5.29 6.77
CA ASN A 85 -13.68 -6.09 5.60
C ASN A 85 -13.66 -5.26 4.30
N VAL A 86 -13.06 -4.06 4.35
CA VAL A 86 -12.99 -3.12 3.22
C VAL A 86 -11.53 -2.83 2.87
N LYS A 87 -11.24 -2.70 1.57
CA LYS A 87 -9.98 -2.17 1.05
C LYS A 87 -10.26 -0.93 0.22
N VAL A 88 -9.34 0.03 0.24
CA VAL A 88 -9.42 1.26 -0.55
C VAL A 88 -8.02 1.65 -1.01
N VAL A 89 -7.87 1.98 -2.29
CA VAL A 89 -6.68 2.65 -2.79
C VAL A 89 -6.74 4.11 -2.38
N VAL A 90 -5.87 4.50 -1.45
CA VAL A 90 -5.79 5.87 -0.93
C VAL A 90 -4.97 6.74 -1.89
N SER A 91 -3.91 6.18 -2.46
CA SER A 91 -3.08 6.88 -3.44
C SER A 91 -2.47 5.90 -4.43
N PHE A 92 -2.27 6.36 -5.66
CA PHE A 92 -1.49 5.66 -6.67
C PHE A 92 -0.86 6.70 -7.59
N VAL A 93 0.45 6.85 -7.54
CA VAL A 93 1.17 7.89 -8.28
C VAL A 93 2.42 7.30 -8.95
N PRO A 94 2.70 7.65 -10.22
CA PRO A 94 3.97 7.30 -10.84
C PRO A 94 5.12 8.01 -10.12
N LEU A 95 6.25 7.33 -9.99
CA LEU A 95 7.50 7.88 -9.48
C LEU A 95 8.40 8.29 -10.66
N PRO A 96 9.13 9.41 -10.55
CA PRO A 96 10.03 9.90 -11.58
C PRO A 96 11.26 9.02 -11.79
#